data_AF-A0A2T5PM81-F1
#
_entry.id   AF-A0A2T5PM81-F1
#
_cell.length_a   1.000
_cell.length_b   1.000
_cell.length_c   1.000
_cell.angle_alpha   90.00
_cell.angle_beta   90.00
_cell.angle_gamma   90.00
#
_symmetry.space_group_name_H-M   'P 1'
#
loop_
_entity.id
_entity.type
_entity.pdbx_description
1 polymer ?
#
loop_
_entity_poly.entity_id
_entity_poly.type
_entity_poly.pdbx_seq_one_letter_code
_entity_poly.pdbx_strand_id
1 'polypeptide(L)'
;MPVQLIAVERGPVETLVANTRAGTLKSCRRSRLSFNVGGQVSELLVDAGQQVEVGQVLMRLRQDDRLARVEEACARLEVRRSEREQLCRKAELYQRDYRRLQHLGERKLTSLEHLDQAETKARLAQLAFTAQQVQIRE
;
A
#
# COMPACT_ATOMS: atom_id res chain seq x y z
N MET A 1 5.42 67.24 69.40
CA MET A 1 5.70 66.69 68.06
C MET A 1 4.39 66.29 67.42
N PRO A 2 4.09 66.68 66.17
CA PRO A 2 2.83 66.32 65.52
C PRO A 2 2.81 64.83 65.17
N VAL A 3 1.64 64.19 65.31
CA VAL A 3 1.42 62.76 65.06
C VAL A 3 0.53 62.63 63.82
N GLN A 4 0.88 61.73 62.89
CA GLN A 4 0.06 61.44 61.72
C GLN A 4 -1.03 60.43 62.06
N LEU A 5 -2.27 60.76 61.73
CA LEU A 5 -3.42 59.86 61.79
C LEU A 5 -3.82 59.46 60.38
N ILE A 6 -4.17 58.19 60.18
CA ILE A 6 -4.67 57.64 58.91
C ILE A 6 -6.01 56.95 59.18
N ALA A 7 -7.00 57.24 58.34
CA ALA A 7 -8.30 56.57 58.41
C ALA A 7 -8.16 55.14 57.86
N VAL A 8 -8.64 54.16 58.63
CA VAL A 8 -8.63 52.74 58.24
C VAL A 8 -10.03 52.29 57.82
N GLU A 9 -10.07 51.51 56.75
CA GLU A 9 -11.29 50.89 56.23
C GLU A 9 -11.17 49.36 56.32
N ARG A 10 -12.31 48.68 56.46
CA ARG A 10 -12.35 47.21 56.49
C ARG A 10 -12.32 46.67 55.06
N GLY A 11 -11.29 45.92 54.73
CA GLY A 11 -11.16 45.17 53.48
C GLY A 11 -10.48 43.82 53.71
N PRO A 12 -10.59 42.87 52.77
CA PRO A 12 -9.86 41.62 52.86
C PRO A 12 -8.34 41.88 52.88
N VAL A 13 -7.64 41.34 53.88
CA VAL A 13 -6.18 41.37 53.97
C VAL A 13 -5.68 40.03 53.44
N GLU A 14 -5.11 40.03 52.24
CA GLU A 14 -4.56 38.83 51.60
C GLU A 14 -3.04 38.82 51.70
N THR A 15 -2.50 37.70 52.18
CA THR A 15 -1.05 37.45 52.17
C THR A 15 -0.70 36.68 50.90
N LEU A 16 -0.04 37.35 49.96
CA LEU A 16 0.56 36.70 48.81
C LEU A 16 1.75 35.85 49.27
N VAL A 17 1.51 34.57 49.53
CA VAL A 17 2.60 33.59 49.70
C VAL A 17 3.22 33.36 48.33
N ALA A 18 4.29 34.09 48.02
CA ALA A 18 5.13 33.80 46.87
C ALA A 18 5.76 32.42 47.10
N ASN A 19 5.12 31.38 46.56
CA ASN A 19 5.58 30.01 46.68
C ASN A 19 6.95 29.92 45.97
N THR A 20 8.04 29.95 46.73
CA THR A 20 9.43 29.93 46.23
C THR A 20 9.82 28.58 45.61
N ARG A 21 8.89 27.62 45.54
CA ARG A 21 9.07 26.36 44.83
C ARG A 21 8.83 26.57 43.34
N ALA A 22 9.90 26.54 42.56
CA ALA A 22 9.83 26.55 41.10
C ALA A 22 9.04 25.32 40.59
N GLY A 23 7.98 25.57 39.82
CA GLY A 23 7.24 24.55 39.08
C GLY A 23 7.68 24.50 37.62
N THR A 24 7.67 23.32 37.01
CA THR A 24 7.96 23.17 35.57
C THR A 24 6.66 23.11 34.78
N LEU A 25 6.49 24.03 33.83
CA LEU A 25 5.41 23.96 32.85
C LEU A 25 5.75 22.93 31.77
N LYS A 26 4.78 22.09 31.41
CA LYS A 26 4.90 21.08 30.35
C LYS A 26 3.79 21.28 29.33
N SER A 27 4.03 20.84 28.11
CA SER A 27 3.02 20.85 27.04
C SER A 27 1.76 20.08 27.45
N CYS A 28 0.58 20.66 27.22
CA CYS A 28 -0.71 19.98 27.48
C CYS A 28 -0.88 18.69 26.66
N ARG A 29 -0.32 18.64 25.44
CA ARG A 29 -0.31 17.47 24.56
C ARG A 29 1.08 17.29 23.97
N ARG A 30 1.56 16.05 23.97
CA ARG A 30 2.84 15.67 23.39
C ARG A 30 2.69 14.40 22.57
N SER A 31 2.90 14.50 21.28
CA SER A 31 2.96 13.34 20.38
C SER A 31 4.36 12.73 20.45
N ARG A 32 4.44 11.42 20.66
CA ARG A 32 5.68 10.65 20.48
C ARG A 32 5.61 10.00 19.10
N LEU A 33 6.36 10.53 18.15
CA LEU A 33 6.43 9.97 16.80
C LEU A 33 7.49 8.86 16.78
N SER A 34 7.12 7.72 16.19
CA SER A 34 8.03 6.60 15.94
C SER A 34 7.70 5.98 14.58
N PHE A 35 8.69 5.32 13.99
CA PHE A 35 8.53 4.59 12.74
C PHE A 35 8.14 3.14 13.04
N ASN A 36 7.22 2.60 12.25
CA ASN A 36 6.91 1.17 12.24
C ASN A 36 8.00 0.34 11.54
N VAL A 37 8.79 0.96 10.66
CA VAL A 37 9.86 0.30 9.90
C VAL A 37 11.16 1.09 10.07
N GLY A 38 12.25 0.39 10.35
CA GLY A 38 13.59 0.97 10.35
C GLY A 38 14.09 1.28 8.95
N GLY A 39 15.03 2.23 8.84
CA GLY A 39 15.66 2.59 7.58
C GLY A 39 16.59 3.80 7.75
N GLN A 40 17.41 4.06 6.74
CA GLN A 40 18.25 5.25 6.71
C GLN A 40 17.40 6.47 6.33
N VAL A 41 17.52 7.55 7.11
CA VAL A 41 16.89 8.85 6.76
C VAL A 41 17.61 9.40 5.54
N SER A 42 16.86 9.67 4.46
CA SER A 42 17.38 10.32 3.26
C SER A 42 17.26 11.84 3.38
N GLU A 43 16.14 12.33 3.90
CA GLU A 43 15.83 13.75 4.00
C GLU A 43 15.08 14.05 5.29
N LEU A 44 15.43 15.15 5.96
CA LEU A 44 14.65 15.77 7.02
C LEU A 44 14.11 17.09 6.48
N LEU A 45 12.79 17.25 6.47
CA LEU A 45 12.09 18.36 5.80
C LEU A 45 11.65 19.46 6.76
N VAL A 46 11.94 19.31 8.05
CA VAL A 46 11.54 20.25 9.11
C VAL A 46 12.65 20.45 10.12
N ASP A 47 12.72 21.66 10.67
CA ASP A 47 13.67 22.01 11.71
C ASP A 47 13.04 22.00 13.12
N ALA A 48 13.90 21.92 14.13
CA ALA A 48 13.47 21.97 15.52
C ALA A 48 12.79 23.32 15.83
N GLY A 49 11.55 23.26 16.33
CA GLY A 49 10.75 24.44 16.67
C GLY A 49 9.84 24.94 15.54
N GLN A 50 9.92 24.35 14.35
CA GLN A 50 9.01 24.67 13.25
C GLN A 50 7.58 24.17 13.55
N GLN A 51 6.58 24.99 13.24
CA GLN A 51 5.18 24.58 13.30
C GLN A 51 4.84 23.68 12.11
N VAL A 52 4.10 22.61 12.36
CA VAL A 52 3.72 21.61 11.36
C VAL A 52 2.24 21.28 11.43
N GLU A 53 1.68 20.87 10.30
CA GLU A 53 0.27 20.50 10.17
C GLU A 53 0.05 18.99 10.13
N VAL A 54 -1.19 18.56 10.35
CA VAL A 54 -1.56 17.14 10.29
C VAL A 54 -1.38 16.63 8.85
N GLY A 55 -0.62 15.55 8.69
CA GLY A 55 -0.34 14.94 7.38
C GLY A 55 0.87 15.52 6.66
N GLN A 56 1.52 16.56 7.21
CA GLN A 56 2.76 17.09 6.64
C GLN A 56 3.89 16.05 6.72
N VAL A 57 4.60 15.86 5.61
CA VAL A 57 5.76 14.98 5.57
C VAL A 57 6.91 15.64 6.32
N LEU A 58 7.37 15.00 7.39
CA LEU A 58 8.45 15.52 8.24
C LEU A 58 9.83 15.02 7.80
N MET A 59 9.92 13.78 7.35
CA MET A 59 11.15 13.17 6.86
C MET A 59 10.85 12.10 5.80
N ARG A 60 11.86 11.75 5.03
CA ARG A 60 11.83 10.60 4.11
C ARG A 60 12.93 9.61 4.49
N LEU A 61 12.59 8.33 4.43
CA LEU A 61 13.56 7.24 4.51
C LEU A 61 14.00 6.88 3.10
N ARG A 62 15.21 6.35 2.93
CA ARG A 62 15.70 5.84 1.64
C ARG A 62 14.76 4.74 1.11
N GLN A 63 14.40 4.84 -0.17
CA GLN A 63 13.40 3.96 -0.80
C GLN A 63 13.94 3.11 -1.95
N ASP A 64 15.22 3.25 -2.30
CA ASP A 64 15.83 2.66 -3.51
C ASP A 64 15.54 1.15 -3.62
N ASP A 65 15.81 0.38 -2.56
CA ASP A 65 15.54 -1.07 -2.53
C ASP A 65 14.06 -1.41 -2.69
N ARG A 66 13.17 -0.56 -2.15
CA ARG A 66 11.72 -0.78 -2.24
C ARG A 66 11.22 -0.47 -3.65
N LEU A 67 11.71 0.62 -4.25
CA LEU A 67 11.39 0.99 -5.62
C LEU A 67 11.88 -0.08 -6.59
N ALA A 68 13.11 -0.56 -6.43
CA ALA A 68 13.66 -1.66 -7.23
C ALA A 68 12.81 -2.94 -7.14
N ARG A 69 12.33 -3.31 -5.93
CA ARG A 69 11.41 -4.45 -5.76
C ARG A 69 10.06 -4.24 -6.44
N VAL A 70 9.54 -3.02 -6.43
CA VAL A 70 8.29 -2.68 -7.13
C VAL A 70 8.50 -2.79 -8.64
N GLU A 71 9.59 -2.24 -9.18
CA GLU A 71 9.93 -2.36 -10.60
C GLU A 71 10.10 -3.82 -11.04
N GLU A 72 10.81 -4.62 -10.24
CA GLU A 72 10.97 -6.06 -10.50
C GLU A 72 9.62 -6.81 -10.48
N ALA A 73 8.72 -6.47 -9.56
CA ALA A 73 7.39 -7.04 -9.50
C ALA A 73 6.53 -6.62 -10.71
N CYS A 74 6.62 -5.35 -11.14
CA CYS A 74 5.95 -4.84 -12.33
C CYS A 74 6.42 -5.56 -13.60
N ALA A 75 7.74 -5.73 -13.78
CA ALA A 75 8.31 -6.45 -14.90
C ALA A 75 7.87 -7.93 -14.92
N ARG A 76 7.87 -8.60 -13.75
CA ARG A 76 7.34 -9.97 -13.64
C ARG A 76 5.87 -10.06 -14.01
N LEU A 77 5.05 -9.09 -13.59
CA LEU A 77 3.63 -9.03 -13.96
C LEU A 77 3.43 -8.89 -15.48
N GLU A 78 4.27 -8.10 -16.15
CA GLU A 78 4.22 -7.93 -17.60
C GLU A 78 4.55 -9.22 -18.36
N VAL A 79 5.57 -9.96 -17.90
CA VAL A 79 5.89 -11.31 -18.43
C VAL A 79 4.68 -12.25 -18.25
N ARG A 80 4.09 -12.30 -17.06
CA ARG A 80 2.93 -13.15 -16.78
C ARG A 80 1.73 -12.80 -17.66
N ARG A 81 1.47 -11.51 -17.88
CA ARG A 81 0.41 -11.04 -18.79
C ARG A 81 0.64 -11.49 -20.22
N SER A 82 1.88 -11.45 -20.69
CA SER A 82 2.27 -11.92 -22.03
C SER A 82 2.09 -13.44 -22.16
N GLU A 83 2.52 -14.21 -21.16
CA GLU A 83 2.30 -15.66 -21.09
C GLU A 83 0.79 -16.01 -21.12
N ARG A 84 -0.04 -15.26 -20.37
CA ARG A 84 -1.50 -15.44 -20.39
C ARG A 84 -2.07 -15.18 -21.77
N GLU A 85 -1.62 -14.14 -22.47
CA GLU A 85 -2.08 -13.85 -23.82
C GLU A 85 -1.68 -14.97 -24.79
N GLN A 86 -0.45 -15.49 -24.72
CA GLN A 86 -0.02 -16.64 -25.51
C GLN A 86 -0.91 -17.87 -25.27
N LEU A 87 -1.22 -18.18 -24.02
CA LEU A 87 -2.13 -19.29 -23.66
C LEU A 87 -3.55 -19.06 -24.15
N CYS A 88 -4.05 -17.81 -24.09
CA CYS A 88 -5.36 -17.43 -24.62
C CYS A 88 -5.44 -17.73 -26.11
N ARG A 89 -4.45 -17.25 -26.90
CA ARG A 89 -4.39 -17.51 -28.35
C ARG A 89 -4.27 -18.99 -28.68
N LYS A 90 -3.50 -19.74 -27.89
CA LYS A 90 -3.35 -21.19 -28.04
C LYS A 90 -4.66 -21.93 -27.78
N ALA A 91 -5.40 -21.55 -26.75
CA ALA A 91 -6.72 -22.12 -26.46
C ALA A 91 -7.73 -21.80 -27.57
N GLU A 92 -7.77 -20.55 -28.05
CA GLU A 92 -8.60 -20.13 -29.19
C GLU A 92 -8.31 -20.96 -30.45
N LEU A 93 -7.03 -21.17 -30.77
CA LEU A 93 -6.60 -21.97 -31.91
C LEU A 93 -7.11 -23.41 -31.82
N TYR A 94 -6.84 -24.11 -30.72
CA TYR A 94 -7.27 -25.50 -30.58
C TYR A 94 -8.79 -25.64 -30.52
N GLN A 95 -9.50 -24.67 -29.94
CA GLN A 95 -10.95 -24.67 -29.97
C GLN A 95 -11.51 -24.56 -31.40
N ARG A 96 -10.89 -23.75 -32.25
CA ARG A 96 -11.27 -23.64 -33.67
C ARG A 96 -10.94 -24.91 -34.44
N ASP A 97 -9.80 -25.53 -34.18
CA ASP A 97 -9.39 -26.78 -34.83
C ASP A 97 -10.31 -27.93 -34.43
N TYR A 98 -10.69 -28.02 -33.16
CA TYR A 98 -11.68 -28.98 -32.69
C TYR A 98 -13.03 -28.79 -33.39
N ARG A 99 -13.57 -27.56 -33.46
CA ARG A 99 -14.82 -27.29 -34.20
C ARG A 99 -14.72 -27.68 -35.67
N ARG A 100 -13.58 -27.42 -36.32
CA ARG A 100 -13.36 -27.82 -37.72
C ARG A 100 -13.41 -29.34 -37.87
N LEU A 101 -12.70 -30.07 -37.00
CA LEU A 101 -12.69 -31.54 -37.01
C LEU A 101 -14.05 -32.14 -36.65
N GLN A 102 -14.81 -31.50 -35.76
CA GLN A 102 -16.18 -31.89 -35.44
C GLN A 102 -17.08 -31.86 -36.67
N HIS A 103 -17.06 -30.78 -37.44
CA HIS A 103 -17.82 -30.70 -38.70
C HIS A 103 -17.35 -31.70 -39.76
N LEU A 104 -16.05 -32.03 -39.81
CA LEU A 104 -15.55 -33.09 -40.68
C LEU A 104 -15.99 -34.49 -40.20
N GLY A 105 -16.05 -34.70 -38.89
CA GLY A 105 -16.50 -35.94 -38.25
C GLY A 105 -17.97 -36.23 -38.50
N GLU A 106 -18.82 -35.21 -38.43
CA GLU A 106 -20.25 -35.29 -38.81
C GLU A 106 -20.43 -35.76 -40.26
N ARG A 107 -19.50 -35.38 -41.14
CA ARG A 107 -19.47 -35.79 -42.55
C ARG A 107 -18.73 -37.11 -42.79
N LYS A 108 -18.26 -37.78 -41.73
CA LYS A 108 -17.43 -39.01 -41.79
C LYS A 108 -16.12 -38.83 -42.58
N LEU A 109 -15.56 -37.62 -42.58
CA LEU A 109 -14.33 -37.25 -43.29
C LEU A 109 -13.07 -37.27 -42.40
N THR A 110 -13.19 -37.68 -41.13
CA THR A 110 -12.07 -37.85 -40.18
C THR A 110 -12.32 -39.04 -39.27
N SER A 111 -11.28 -39.56 -38.61
CA SER A 111 -11.41 -40.61 -37.60
C SER A 111 -11.93 -40.04 -36.27
N LEU A 112 -12.61 -40.89 -35.49
CA LEU A 112 -13.04 -40.58 -34.12
C LEU A 112 -11.85 -40.28 -33.21
N GLU A 113 -10.73 -40.97 -33.40
CA GLU A 113 -9.50 -40.74 -32.63
C GLU A 113 -8.97 -39.32 -32.83
N HIS A 114 -8.94 -38.81 -34.07
CA HIS A 114 -8.50 -37.44 -34.33
C HIS A 114 -9.43 -36.39 -33.69
N LEU A 115 -10.74 -36.67 -33.64
CA LEU A 115 -11.72 -35.81 -32.97
C LEU A 115 -11.45 -35.76 -31.46
N ASP A 116 -11.29 -36.91 -30.82
CA ASP A 116 -11.02 -37.02 -29.37
C ASP A 116 -9.69 -36.36 -28.99
N GLN A 117 -8.65 -36.54 -29.81
CA GLN A 117 -7.37 -35.87 -29.63
C GLN A 117 -7.50 -34.34 -29.71
N ALA A 118 -8.30 -33.84 -30.65
CA ALA A 118 -8.53 -32.41 -30.81
C ALA A 118 -9.35 -31.83 -29.64
N GLU A 119 -10.36 -32.56 -29.16
CA GLU A 119 -11.14 -32.16 -27.99
C GLU A 119 -10.26 -32.05 -26.75
N THR A 120 -9.45 -33.08 -26.50
CA THR A 120 -8.56 -33.15 -25.36
C THR A 120 -7.55 -32.00 -25.40
N LYS A 121 -6.96 -31.71 -26.57
CA LYS A 121 -6.03 -30.57 -26.75
C LYS A 121 -6.71 -29.23 -26.47
N ALA A 122 -7.92 -29.00 -26.97
CA ALA A 122 -8.67 -27.78 -26.71
C ALA A 122 -8.97 -27.61 -25.23
N ARG A 123 -9.44 -28.67 -24.56
CA ARG A 123 -9.75 -28.66 -23.12
C ARG A 123 -8.50 -28.40 -22.27
N LEU A 124 -7.38 -29.06 -22.55
CA LEU A 124 -6.12 -28.83 -21.84
C LEU A 124 -5.60 -27.40 -22.01
N ALA A 125 -5.69 -26.84 -23.21
CA ALA A 125 -5.27 -25.46 -23.44
C ALA A 125 -6.16 -24.45 -22.71
N GLN A 126 -7.48 -24.70 -22.64
CA GLN A 126 -8.40 -23.88 -21.87
C GLN A 126 -8.07 -23.92 -20.37
N LEU A 127 -7.79 -25.11 -19.82
CA LEU A 127 -7.41 -25.27 -18.41
C LEU A 127 -6.08 -24.56 -18.10
N ALA A 128 -5.11 -24.63 -19.01
CA ALA A 128 -3.84 -23.92 -18.87
C ALA A 128 -4.05 -22.40 -18.84
N PHE A 129 -4.92 -21.86 -19.70
CA PHE A 129 -5.27 -20.44 -19.70
C PHE A 129 -5.94 -20.03 -18.38
N THR A 130 -6.93 -20.78 -17.89
CA THR A 130 -7.61 -20.45 -16.63
C THR A 130 -6.67 -20.54 -15.43
N ALA A 131 -5.76 -21.52 -15.40
CA ALA A 131 -4.76 -21.65 -14.35
C ALA A 131 -3.83 -20.42 -14.30
N GLN A 132 -3.34 -19.97 -15.46
CA GLN A 132 -2.52 -18.76 -15.55
C GLN A 132 -3.30 -17.50 -15.16
N GLN A 133 -4.58 -17.43 -15.48
CA GLN A 133 -5.43 -16.30 -15.11
C GLN A 133 -5.59 -16.17 -13.59
N VAL A 134 -5.68 -17.29 -12.88
CA VAL A 134 -5.72 -17.30 -11.40
C VAL A 134 -4.38 -16.82 -10.83
N GLN A 135 -3.26 -17.26 -11.39
CA GLN A 135 -1.92 -16.85 -10.93
C GLN A 135 -1.62 -15.34 -11.06
N ILE A 136 -2.30 -14.63 -11.97
CA ILE A 136 -2.13 -13.17 -12.14
C ILE A 136 -3.04 -12.38 -11.17
N ARG A 137 -4.10 -13.01 -10.67
CA ARG A 137 -5.08 -12.37 -9.78
C ARG A 137 -4.62 -12.39 -8.32
N GLU A 138 -3.80 -13.38 -7.95
CA GLU A 138 -3.07 -13.43 -6.67
C GLU A 138 -1.90 -12.45 -6.67
#